data_AF-A0A7C7W0E1-F1
#
_entry.id   AF-A0A7C7W0E1-F1
#
_cell.length_a   1.000
_cell.length_b   1.000
_cell.length_c   1.000
_cell.angle_alpha   90.00
_cell.angle_beta   90.00
_cell.angle_gamma   90.00
#
_symmetry.space_group_name_H-M   'P 1'
#
loop_
_entity.id
_entity.type
_entity.pdbx_description
1 polymer ?
#
loop_
_entity_poly.entity_id
_entity_poly.type
_entity_poly.pdbx_seq_one_letter_code
_entity_poly.pdbx_strand_id
1 'polypeptide(L)'
;GACIAGGALYKGVARAAGLEVLNVPGGTGDLATDLVAKAKAALDALSHYDFLFVHIKGTDNASHDGDAEAKKSFIERIDREFFGTLLAGLDLSAAHLVLSGDHTTPPAAGEHTADPVPALFVGPAIRPDKVERFSERAAGDGGLGRFSGRLVPQLLAYCDFGPKYGA
;
A
#
# COMPACT_ATOMS: atom_id res chain seq x y z
N GLY A 1 4.86 -8.03 13.37
CA GLY A 1 4.01 -7.68 12.23
C GLY A 1 4.24 -8.66 11.09
N ALA A 2 3.36 -8.63 10.09
CA ALA A 2 3.34 -9.59 9.00
C ALA A 2 3.43 -8.90 7.62
N CYS A 3 3.71 -9.69 6.59
CA CYS A 3 3.79 -9.26 5.20
C CYS A 3 3.02 -10.19 4.27
N ILE A 4 2.20 -9.62 3.39
CA ILE A 4 1.58 -10.31 2.25
C ILE A 4 2.17 -9.74 0.97
N ALA A 5 2.91 -10.54 0.21
CA ALA A 5 3.51 -10.14 -1.05
C ALA A 5 3.50 -11.29 -2.06
N GLY A 6 3.60 -10.97 -3.36
CA GLY A 6 3.74 -11.97 -4.42
C GLY A 6 5.20 -12.30 -4.73
N GLY A 7 5.95 -11.30 -5.18
CA GLY A 7 7.33 -11.44 -5.64
C GLY A 7 8.35 -11.76 -4.53
N ALA A 8 9.38 -12.51 -4.89
CA ALA A 8 10.43 -12.97 -3.96
C ALA A 8 11.23 -11.83 -3.32
N LEU A 9 11.51 -10.76 -4.07
CA LEU A 9 12.26 -9.59 -3.58
C LEU A 9 11.59 -8.97 -2.34
N TYR A 10 10.31 -8.63 -2.44
CA TYR A 10 9.55 -8.00 -1.36
C TYR A 10 9.42 -8.92 -0.14
N LYS A 11 9.26 -10.24 -0.36
CA LYS A 11 9.28 -11.24 0.72
C LYS A 11 10.63 -11.29 1.41
N GLY A 12 11.73 -11.20 0.66
CA GLY A 12 13.09 -11.16 1.19
C GLY A 12 13.33 -9.93 2.06
N VAL A 13 12.97 -8.74 1.57
CA VAL A 13 13.08 -7.47 2.31
C VAL A 13 12.23 -7.50 3.57
N ALA A 14 10.99 -8.00 3.50
CA ALA A 14 10.12 -8.12 4.66
C ALA A 14 10.71 -9.03 5.75
N ARG A 15 11.27 -10.19 5.37
CA ARG A 15 11.96 -11.08 6.31
C ARG A 15 13.18 -10.43 6.93
N ALA A 16 13.98 -9.73 6.12
CA ALA A 16 15.15 -8.99 6.62
C ALA A 16 14.75 -7.89 7.62
N ALA A 17 13.56 -7.30 7.46
CA ALA A 17 12.97 -6.35 8.40
C ALA A 17 12.26 -7.01 9.60
N GLY A 18 12.31 -8.35 9.73
CA GLY A 18 11.70 -9.08 10.85
C GLY A 18 10.20 -9.33 10.73
N LEU A 19 9.60 -9.14 9.55
CA LEU A 19 8.19 -9.45 9.31
C LEU A 19 8.01 -10.93 8.95
N GLU A 20 6.94 -11.52 9.49
CA GLU A 20 6.50 -12.84 9.05
C GLU A 20 5.86 -12.75 7.67
N VAL A 21 6.32 -13.56 6.71
CA VAL A 21 5.75 -13.57 5.35
C VAL A 21 4.64 -14.61 5.28
N LEU A 22 3.42 -14.12 5.11
CA LEU A 22 2.22 -14.96 4.97
C LEU A 22 2.09 -15.44 3.53
N ASN A 23 1.78 -16.72 3.37
CA ASN A 23 1.51 -17.31 2.07
C ASN A 23 0.02 -17.17 1.74
N VAL A 24 -0.29 -16.50 0.64
CA VAL A 24 -1.66 -16.33 0.15
C VAL A 24 -1.80 -17.11 -1.16
N PRO A 25 -2.55 -18.23 -1.19
CA PRO A 25 -2.88 -18.93 -2.42
C PRO A 25 -3.47 -17.96 -3.46
N GLY A 26 -3.01 -18.04 -4.71
CA GLY A 26 -3.41 -17.10 -5.77
C GLY A 26 -2.72 -15.72 -5.71
N GLY A 27 -1.95 -15.42 -4.65
CA GLY A 27 -1.16 -14.19 -4.51
C GLY A 27 0.13 -14.19 -5.35
N THR A 28 0.03 -14.39 -6.67
CA THR A 28 1.15 -14.60 -7.60
C THR A 28 2.04 -13.36 -7.77
N GLY A 29 1.47 -12.17 -7.69
CA GLY A 29 2.18 -10.91 -7.96
C GLY A 29 2.24 -10.49 -9.43
N ASP A 30 1.63 -11.24 -10.33
CA ASP A 30 1.38 -10.81 -11.71
C ASP A 30 0.01 -10.12 -11.85
N LEU A 31 -0.40 -9.81 -13.08
CA LEU A 31 -1.71 -9.24 -13.38
C LEU A 31 -2.87 -10.21 -13.07
N ALA A 32 -2.65 -11.52 -12.97
CA ALA A 32 -3.66 -12.50 -12.62
C ALA A 32 -3.76 -12.76 -11.10
N THR A 33 -2.96 -12.06 -10.29
CA THR A 33 -2.98 -12.23 -8.82
C THR A 33 -4.39 -12.07 -8.26
N ASP A 34 -4.72 -12.92 -7.31
CA ASP A 34 -5.99 -12.87 -6.58
C ASP A 34 -5.94 -11.78 -5.52
N LEU A 35 -6.53 -10.62 -5.85
CA LEU A 35 -6.61 -9.45 -4.98
C LEU A 35 -7.60 -9.65 -3.83
N VAL A 36 -8.67 -10.42 -4.04
CA VAL A 36 -9.66 -10.72 -3.01
C VAL A 36 -9.05 -11.65 -1.96
N ALA A 37 -8.31 -12.69 -2.37
CA ALA A 37 -7.60 -13.58 -1.46
C ALA A 37 -6.58 -12.81 -0.61
N LYS A 38 -5.84 -11.86 -1.21
CA LYS A 38 -4.94 -10.98 -0.45
C LYS A 38 -5.67 -10.12 0.57
N ALA A 39 -6.81 -9.53 0.22
CA ALA A 39 -7.58 -8.71 1.15
C ALA A 39 -8.16 -9.53 2.31
N LYS A 40 -8.67 -10.74 2.04
CA LYS A 40 -9.14 -11.66 3.08
C LYS A 40 -8.02 -12.09 4.03
N ALA A 41 -6.87 -12.45 3.48
CA ALA A 41 -5.69 -12.77 4.28
C ALA A 41 -5.20 -11.56 5.10
N ALA A 42 -5.34 -10.34 4.58
CA ALA A 42 -5.02 -9.13 5.32
C ALA A 42 -5.95 -8.93 6.53
N LEU A 43 -7.26 -9.10 6.35
CA LEU A 43 -8.24 -9.02 7.44
C LEU A 43 -7.99 -10.07 8.52
N ASP A 44 -7.73 -11.32 8.12
CA ASP A 44 -7.38 -12.41 9.03
C ASP A 44 -6.10 -12.11 9.83
N ALA A 45 -5.05 -11.68 9.14
CA ALA A 45 -3.78 -11.32 9.77
C ALA A 45 -3.91 -10.19 10.79
N LEU A 46 -4.76 -9.19 10.56
CA LEU A 46 -4.97 -8.09 11.51
C LEU A 46 -5.58 -8.54 12.84
N SER A 47 -6.14 -9.75 12.93
CA SER A 47 -6.57 -10.33 14.22
C SER A 47 -5.42 -10.92 15.05
N HIS A 48 -4.24 -11.08 14.44
CA HIS A 48 -3.07 -11.74 15.04
C HIS A 48 -1.83 -10.84 15.10
N TYR A 49 -1.80 -9.74 14.34
CA TYR A 49 -0.65 -8.84 14.25
C TYR A 49 -1.08 -7.38 14.33
N ASP A 50 -0.30 -6.57 15.05
CA ASP A 50 -0.54 -5.12 15.19
C ASP A 50 -0.05 -4.29 13.99
N PHE A 51 0.68 -4.92 13.06
CA PHE A 51 1.19 -4.28 11.85
C PHE A 51 1.19 -5.27 10.69
N LEU A 52 0.65 -4.84 9.56
CA LEU A 52 0.60 -5.61 8.32
C LEU A 52 1.11 -4.77 7.15
N PHE A 53 2.05 -5.33 6.38
CA PHE A 53 2.51 -4.77 5.11
C PHE A 53 1.98 -5.60 3.93
N VAL A 54 1.17 -4.99 3.06
CA VAL A 54 0.65 -5.66 1.86
C VAL A 54 1.26 -5.06 0.61
N HIS A 55 1.82 -5.91 -0.24
CA HIS A 55 2.44 -5.52 -1.50
C HIS A 55 1.66 -6.04 -2.72
N ILE A 56 1.39 -5.15 -3.68
CA ILE A 56 0.70 -5.43 -4.94
C ILE A 56 1.61 -5.00 -6.09
N LYS A 57 2.01 -5.96 -6.94
CA LYS A 57 3.06 -5.79 -7.96
C LYS A 57 2.54 -5.51 -9.38
N GLY A 58 1.33 -5.98 -9.72
CA GLY A 58 0.87 -6.02 -11.11
C GLY A 58 0.86 -4.67 -11.85
N THR A 59 0.66 -3.54 -11.14
CA THR A 59 0.72 -2.19 -11.71
C THR A 59 2.08 -1.86 -12.33
N ASP A 60 3.16 -2.31 -11.70
CA ASP A 60 4.51 -2.06 -12.14
C ASP A 60 4.89 -2.94 -13.34
N ASN A 61 4.44 -4.19 -13.37
CA ASN A 61 4.63 -5.07 -14.53
C ASN A 61 4.00 -4.46 -15.80
N ALA A 62 2.73 -4.03 -15.72
CA ALA A 62 2.07 -3.37 -16.84
C ALA A 62 2.79 -2.07 -17.28
N SER A 63 3.41 -1.36 -16.32
CA SER A 63 4.16 -0.15 -16.63
C SER A 63 5.44 -0.44 -17.40
N HIS A 64 6.20 -1.48 -17.00
CA HIS A 64 7.41 -1.92 -17.71
C HIS A 64 7.10 -2.41 -19.13
N ASP A 65 5.94 -3.03 -19.34
CA ASP A 65 5.47 -3.46 -20.66
C ASP A 65 4.94 -2.30 -21.53
N GLY A 66 4.92 -1.07 -21.00
CA GLY A 66 4.41 0.12 -21.69
C GLY A 66 2.88 0.14 -21.85
N ASP A 67 2.16 -0.73 -21.16
CA ASP A 67 0.71 -0.90 -21.29
C ASP A 67 -0.06 -0.03 -20.27
N ALA A 68 -0.38 1.18 -20.69
CA ALA A 68 -1.13 2.14 -19.87
C ALA A 68 -2.55 1.66 -19.54
N GLU A 69 -3.22 0.95 -20.46
CA GLU A 69 -4.58 0.45 -20.24
C GLU A 69 -4.60 -0.73 -19.27
N ALA A 70 -3.64 -1.65 -19.38
CA ALA A 70 -3.47 -2.72 -18.40
C ALA A 70 -3.14 -2.17 -17.01
N LYS A 71 -2.27 -1.15 -16.92
CA LYS A 71 -1.96 -0.49 -15.64
C LYS A 71 -3.22 0.12 -15.02
N LYS A 72 -3.98 0.90 -15.79
CA LYS A 72 -5.23 1.53 -15.36
C LYS A 72 -6.26 0.48 -14.91
N SER A 73 -6.52 -0.52 -15.74
CA SER A 73 -7.45 -1.61 -15.44
C SER A 73 -7.04 -2.35 -14.16
N PHE A 74 -5.75 -2.58 -13.95
CA PHE A 74 -5.26 -3.22 -12.73
C PHE A 74 -5.40 -2.33 -11.49
N ILE A 75 -5.25 -1.01 -11.59
CA ILE A 75 -5.56 -0.06 -10.50
C ILE A 75 -7.06 -0.11 -10.16
N GLU A 76 -7.95 -0.13 -11.16
CA GLU A 76 -9.40 -0.28 -10.95
C GLU A 76 -9.76 -1.62 -10.29
N ARG A 77 -9.01 -2.68 -10.61
CA ARG A 77 -9.13 -3.97 -9.91
C ARG A 77 -8.66 -3.88 -8.46
N ILE A 78 -7.56 -3.20 -8.16
CA ILE A 78 -7.11 -2.98 -6.79
C ILE A 78 -8.20 -2.27 -5.98
N ASP A 79 -8.78 -1.21 -6.53
CA ASP A 79 -9.87 -0.47 -5.88
C ASP A 79 -11.08 -1.37 -5.61
N ARG A 80 -11.61 -2.02 -6.65
CA ARG A 80 -12.82 -2.85 -6.54
C ARG A 80 -12.63 -4.13 -5.74
N GLU A 81 -11.55 -4.88 -5.99
CA GLU A 81 -11.34 -6.22 -5.46
C GLU A 81 -10.61 -6.19 -4.11
N PHE A 82 -9.48 -5.48 -4.03
CA PHE A 82 -8.68 -5.44 -2.80
C PHE A 82 -9.30 -4.47 -1.78
N PHE A 83 -9.44 -3.19 -2.12
CA PHE A 83 -10.00 -2.20 -1.19
C PHE A 83 -11.49 -2.42 -0.94
N GLY A 84 -12.28 -2.79 -1.95
CA GLY A 84 -13.69 -3.16 -1.74
C GLY A 84 -13.87 -4.29 -0.73
N THR A 85 -13.02 -5.32 -0.75
CA THR A 85 -13.05 -6.41 0.24
C THR A 85 -12.50 -5.97 1.59
N LEU A 86 -11.35 -5.28 1.60
CA LEU A 86 -10.67 -4.84 2.82
C LEU A 86 -11.57 -3.89 3.63
N LEU A 87 -12.12 -2.86 3.00
CA LEU A 87 -12.94 -1.83 3.66
C LEU A 87 -14.31 -2.35 4.10
N ALA A 88 -14.79 -3.45 3.52
CA ALA A 88 -16.01 -4.12 4.01
C ALA A 88 -15.79 -4.86 5.34
N GLY A 89 -14.54 -5.25 5.66
CA GLY A 89 -14.20 -5.98 6.88
C GLY A 89 -13.34 -5.20 7.88
N LEU A 90 -12.70 -4.11 7.46
CA LEU A 90 -11.79 -3.32 8.29
C LEU A 90 -12.54 -2.19 9.01
N ASP A 91 -12.46 -2.17 10.33
CA ASP A 91 -12.95 -1.06 11.14
C ASP A 91 -11.92 0.09 11.16
N LEU A 92 -12.13 1.09 10.30
CA LEU A 92 -11.29 2.29 10.24
C LEU A 92 -11.41 3.20 11.47
N SER A 93 -12.34 2.96 12.39
CA SER A 93 -12.36 3.67 13.67
C SER A 93 -11.31 3.12 14.65
N ALA A 94 -10.81 1.91 14.42
CA ALA A 94 -9.85 1.20 15.26
C ALA A 94 -8.51 0.89 14.54
N ALA A 95 -8.37 1.26 13.26
CA ALA A 95 -7.18 0.98 12.47
C ALA A 95 -6.71 2.21 11.69
N HIS A 96 -5.40 2.28 11.48
CA HIS A 96 -4.79 3.22 10.55
C HIS A 96 -4.28 2.49 9.31
N LEU A 97 -4.52 3.09 8.15
CA LEU A 97 -4.11 2.60 6.85
C LEU A 97 -3.24 3.65 6.17
N VAL A 98 -2.16 3.21 5.55
CA VAL A 98 -1.36 4.02 4.63
C VAL A 98 -1.31 3.34 3.27
N LEU A 99 -1.53 4.13 2.21
CA LEU A 99 -1.45 3.69 0.81
C LEU A 99 -0.47 4.59 0.07
N SER A 100 0.47 3.98 -0.66
CA SER A 100 1.35 4.67 -1.60
C SER A 100 1.98 3.67 -2.57
N GLY A 101 2.72 4.18 -3.56
CA GLY A 101 3.70 3.40 -4.32
C GLY A 101 5.08 3.45 -3.65
N ASP A 102 5.94 2.49 -3.95
CA ASP A 102 7.36 2.54 -3.59
C ASP A 102 8.16 3.43 -4.56
N HIS A 103 7.75 3.52 -5.82
CA HIS A 103 8.30 4.42 -6.82
C HIS A 103 7.31 4.70 -7.97
N THR A 104 7.68 5.63 -8.86
CA THR A 104 6.93 5.90 -10.10
C THR A 104 7.53 5.09 -11.25
N THR A 105 6.68 4.37 -11.98
CA THR A 105 7.02 3.70 -13.24
C THR A 105 6.02 4.16 -14.32
N PRO A 106 6.32 5.20 -15.12
CA PRO A 106 5.43 5.67 -16.17
C PRO A 106 5.42 4.68 -17.35
N PRO A 107 4.26 4.26 -17.88
CA PRO A 107 4.21 3.36 -19.05
C PRO A 107 4.97 3.91 -20.26
N ALA A 108 4.98 5.23 -20.47
CA ALA A 108 5.73 5.87 -21.55
C ALA A 108 7.26 5.72 -21.42
N ALA A 109 7.77 5.56 -20.19
CA ALA A 109 9.19 5.36 -19.93
C ALA A 109 9.55 3.87 -19.88
N GLY A 110 8.62 3.00 -19.44
CA GLY A 110 8.88 1.57 -19.24
C GLY A 110 9.86 1.27 -18.12
N GLU A 111 10.24 2.27 -17.32
CA GLU A 111 11.31 2.20 -16.33
C GLU A 111 10.98 3.07 -15.12
N HIS A 112 11.68 2.82 -14.01
CA HIS A 112 11.51 3.60 -12.79
C HIS A 112 11.99 5.05 -13.02
N THR A 113 11.25 6.00 -12.47
CA THR A 113 11.54 7.43 -12.54
C THR A 113 11.49 8.07 -11.16
N ALA A 114 12.03 9.28 -11.05
CA ALA A 114 12.15 10.00 -9.79
C ALA A 114 10.92 10.88 -9.46
N ASP A 115 9.85 10.79 -10.25
CA ASP A 115 8.61 11.51 -9.99
C ASP A 115 8.02 11.09 -8.64
N PRO A 116 7.46 12.04 -7.86
CA PRO A 116 6.89 11.72 -6.56
C PRO A 116 5.65 10.83 -6.69
N VAL A 117 5.48 9.92 -5.73
CA VAL A 117 4.30 9.05 -5.62
C VAL A 117 3.24 9.65 -4.70
N PRO A 118 1.95 9.46 -4.98
CA PRO A 118 0.89 9.90 -4.08
C PRO A 118 0.88 9.06 -2.80
N ALA A 119 0.59 9.68 -1.66
CA ALA A 119 0.48 9.01 -0.37
C ALA A 119 -0.82 9.41 0.32
N LEU A 120 -1.50 8.44 0.93
CA LEU A 120 -2.75 8.62 1.67
C LEU A 120 -2.60 7.96 3.03
N PHE A 121 -2.97 8.68 4.10
CA PHE A 121 -3.16 8.13 5.43
C PHE A 121 -4.64 8.25 5.82
N VAL A 122 -5.19 7.20 6.39
CA VAL A 122 -6.58 7.13 6.88
C VAL A 122 -6.58 6.50 8.26
N GLY A 123 -7.41 6.99 9.17
CA GLY A 123 -7.56 6.43 10.52
C GLY A 123 -8.00 7.47 11.55
N PRO A 124 -8.26 7.05 12.80
CA PRO A 124 -8.89 7.90 13.82
C PRO A 124 -8.03 9.09 14.26
N ALA A 125 -6.70 9.00 14.16
CA ALA A 125 -5.78 10.08 14.54
C ALA A 125 -5.39 10.99 13.36
N ILE A 126 -5.93 10.76 12.17
CA ILE A 126 -5.63 11.57 10.99
C ILE A 126 -6.49 12.82 11.02
N ARG A 127 -5.88 13.98 10.74
CA ARG A 127 -6.60 15.23 10.46
C ARG A 127 -6.86 15.30 8.96
N PRO A 128 -8.11 15.11 8.48
CA PRO A 128 -8.40 15.13 7.05
C PRO A 128 -8.13 16.52 6.46
N ASP A 129 -7.61 16.54 5.24
CA ASP A 129 -7.56 17.75 4.42
C ASP A 129 -8.80 17.82 3.50
N LYS A 130 -8.76 18.71 2.50
CA LYS A 130 -9.87 18.93 1.56
C LYS A 130 -9.84 18.02 0.32
N VAL A 131 -8.86 17.12 0.20
CA VAL A 131 -8.67 16.30 -0.99
C VAL A 131 -9.65 15.12 -0.97
N GLU A 132 -10.42 14.98 -2.05
CA GLU A 132 -11.50 13.97 -2.15
C GLU A 132 -11.15 12.80 -3.10
N ARG A 133 -9.97 12.82 -3.73
CA ARG A 133 -9.56 11.82 -4.74
C ARG A 133 -8.10 11.45 -4.60
N PHE A 134 -7.76 10.20 -4.86
CA PHE A 134 -6.38 9.72 -4.87
C PHE A 134 -5.80 9.74 -6.30
N SER A 135 -4.89 10.68 -6.57
CA SER A 135 -4.15 10.80 -7.83
C SER A 135 -2.91 11.66 -7.61
N GLU A 136 -1.98 11.66 -8.56
CA GLU A 136 -0.75 12.47 -8.52
C GLU A 136 -1.05 13.97 -8.39
N ARG A 137 -2.04 14.47 -9.15
CA ARG A 137 -2.43 15.89 -9.08
C ARG A 137 -3.10 16.24 -7.76
N ALA A 138 -4.03 15.40 -7.31
CA ALA A 138 -4.75 15.63 -6.05
C ALA A 138 -3.80 15.56 -4.84
N ALA A 139 -2.81 14.66 -4.86
CA ALA A 139 -1.78 14.58 -3.84
C ALA A 139 -0.92 15.86 -3.75
N GLY A 140 -0.79 16.61 -4.84
CA GLY A 140 -0.13 17.93 -4.84
C GLY A 140 -0.84 18.99 -3.99
N ASP A 141 -2.14 18.83 -3.76
CA ASP A 141 -2.97 19.71 -2.92
C ASP A 141 -3.17 19.17 -1.49
N GLY A 142 -2.59 18.00 -1.18
CA GLY A 142 -2.76 17.32 0.11
C GLY A 142 -2.00 17.98 1.26
N GLY A 143 -2.55 17.88 2.47
CA GLY A 143 -2.02 18.49 3.69
C GLY A 143 -0.70 17.87 4.18
N LEU A 144 -0.31 16.70 3.65
CA LEU A 144 1.00 16.09 3.90
C LEU A 144 2.15 16.86 3.23
N GLY A 145 1.85 17.60 2.16
CA GLY A 145 2.85 18.23 1.31
C GLY A 145 3.82 17.22 0.69
N ARG A 146 5.02 17.70 0.30
CA ARG A 146 6.08 16.84 -0.23
C ARG A 146 7.05 16.45 0.88
N PHE A 147 7.24 15.14 1.07
CA PHE A 147 8.09 14.58 2.13
C PHE A 147 8.90 13.37 1.64
N SER A 148 9.82 12.87 2.47
CA SER A 148 10.79 11.85 2.09
C SER A 148 10.28 10.41 2.09
N GLY A 149 8.96 10.17 2.12
CA GLY A 149 8.40 8.82 2.08
C GLY A 149 8.60 7.98 3.35
N ARG A 150 8.80 8.58 4.54
CA ARG A 150 8.89 7.86 5.83
C ARG A 150 7.52 7.37 6.32
N LEU A 151 6.83 6.59 5.48
CA LEU A 151 5.44 6.16 5.67
C LEU A 151 5.27 5.33 6.95
N VAL A 152 6.10 4.30 7.14
CA VAL A 152 5.96 3.38 8.27
C VAL A 152 6.21 4.08 9.62
N PRO A 153 7.32 4.82 9.84
CA PRO A 153 7.48 5.55 11.10
C PRO A 153 6.33 6.52 11.40
N GLN A 154 5.80 7.20 10.39
CA GLN A 154 4.67 8.11 10.56
C GLN A 154 3.37 7.36 10.88
N LEU A 155 3.10 6.23 10.22
CA LEU A 155 1.97 5.35 10.55
C LEU A 155 2.05 4.87 12.00
N LEU A 156 3.21 4.35 12.42
CA LEU A 156 3.42 3.85 13.78
C LEU A 156 3.28 4.96 14.83
N ALA A 157 3.65 6.19 14.49
CA ALA A 157 3.41 7.34 15.37
C ALA A 157 1.91 7.66 15.53
N TYR A 158 1.09 7.50 14.48
CA TYR A 158 -0.37 7.63 14.59
C TYR A 158 -1.03 6.51 15.41
N CYS A 159 -0.35 5.37 15.55
CA CYS A 159 -0.76 4.22 16.36
C CYS A 159 -0.18 4.25 17.78
N ASP A 160 0.48 5.32 18.22
CA ASP A 160 1.16 5.44 19.52
C ASP A 160 2.26 4.38 19.76
N PHE A 161 2.83 3.79 18.69
CA PHE A 161 3.94 2.83 18.78
C PHE A 161 5.32 3.50 18.74
N GLY A 162 5.37 4.80 18.50
CA GLY A 162 6.61 5.57 18.44
C GLY A 162 7.12 5.97 19.82
N PRO A 163 8.39 5.70 20.18
CA PRO A 163 8.97 6.23 21.41
C PRO A 163 9.23 7.74 21.26
N LYS A 164 9.05 8.49 22.35
CA LYS A 164 9.61 9.84 22.47
C LYS A 164 11.14 9.74 22.46
N TYR A 165 11.82 10.60 21.71
CA TYR A 165 13.28 10.71 21.75
C TYR A 165 13.70 11.93 22.58
N GLY A 166 14.41 11.67 23.69
CA GLY A 166 14.72 12.69 24.70
C GLY A 166 13.53 13.03 25.60
N ALA A 167 13.81 13.74 26.70
CA ALA A 167 12.89 14.08 27.80
C ALA A 167 12.25 12.88 28.52
#